data_AF-A0A7C5MYD4-F1
#
_entry.id   AF-A0A7C5MYD4-F1
#
_cell.length_a   1.000
_cell.length_b   1.000
_cell.length_c   1.000
_cell.angle_alpha   90.00
_cell.angle_beta   90.00
_cell.angle_gamma   90.00
#
_symmetry.space_group_name_H-M   'P 1'
#
loop_
_entity.id
_entity.type
_entity.pdbx_description
1 polymer ?
#
loop_
_entity_poly.entity_id
_entity_poly.type
_entity_poly.pdbx_seq_one_letter_code
_entity_poly.pdbx_strand_id
1 'polypeptide(L)'
;MANCPLCGLDLQKEKIFYQDDSFIVLRTKNLKGHRERIMIIYKRHQHTIPYKAFERALNILTQIGREVFKYTPKFVVLDTTFATINDHWHLVASDLDPKSEDFDLMLATRWIKVVDNMYPDQT
;
A
#
# COMPACT_ATOMS: atom_id res chain seq x y z
N MET A 1 -20.51 -4.45 6.88
CA MET A 1 -19.52 -4.75 7.93
C MET A 1 -19.22 -6.25 8.09
N ALA A 2 -20.21 -7.15 8.16
CA ALA A 2 -19.98 -8.58 8.48
C ALA A 2 -19.06 -9.39 7.52
N ASN A 3 -18.84 -8.93 6.28
CA ASN A 3 -18.05 -9.66 5.26
C ASN A 3 -16.84 -8.87 4.73
N CYS A 4 -16.39 -7.81 5.41
CA CYS A 4 -15.23 -7.04 4.93
C CYS A 4 -13.93 -7.78 5.25
N PRO A 5 -13.13 -8.20 4.24
CA PRO A 5 -11.89 -8.95 4.47
C PRO A 5 -10.82 -8.12 5.20
N LEU A 6 -10.90 -6.78 5.15
CA LEU A 6 -9.96 -5.89 5.85
C LEU A 6 -10.37 -5.62 7.30
N CYS A 7 -11.66 -5.70 7.63
CA CYS A 7 -12.12 -5.61 9.02
C CYS A 7 -11.84 -6.89 9.80
N GLY A 8 -11.91 -8.05 9.13
CA GLY A 8 -11.70 -9.37 9.73
C GLY A 8 -10.27 -9.89 9.64
N LEU A 9 -9.26 -9.00 9.51
CA LEU A 9 -7.86 -9.42 9.43
C LEU A 9 -7.43 -10.12 10.71
N ASP A 10 -6.94 -11.36 10.57
CA ASP A 10 -6.25 -12.07 11.64
C ASP A 10 -4.80 -11.58 11.72
N LEU A 11 -4.60 -10.46 12.41
CA LEU A 11 -3.32 -9.75 12.49
C LEU A 11 -2.14 -10.61 12.94
N GLN A 12 -2.40 -11.72 13.66
CA GLN A 12 -1.35 -12.65 14.10
C GLN A 12 -0.75 -13.47 12.94
N LYS A 13 -1.45 -13.56 11.80
CA LYS A 13 -1.01 -14.28 10.60
C LYS A 13 -0.45 -13.34 9.52
N GLU A 14 -0.54 -12.03 9.71
CA GLU A 14 -0.13 -11.04 8.73
C GLU A 14 1.29 -10.53 9.02
N LYS A 15 2.08 -10.25 7.98
CA LYS A 15 3.36 -9.55 8.13
C LYS A 15 3.11 -8.05 8.25
N ILE A 16 3.08 -7.54 9.48
CA ILE A 16 2.84 -6.13 9.78
C ILE A 16 4.17 -5.37 9.82
N PHE A 17 4.21 -4.23 9.12
CA PHE A 17 5.35 -3.31 9.11
C PHE A 17 5.12 -2.09 10.00
N TYR A 18 3.86 -1.70 10.18
CA TYR A 18 3.47 -0.56 11.02
C TYR A 18 2.03 -0.72 11.51
N GLN A 19 1.75 -0.24 12.73
CA GLN A 19 0.41 -0.15 13.25
C GLN A 19 0.30 0.97 14.29
N ASP A 20 -0.75 1.78 14.19
CA ASP A 20 -1.17 2.73 15.22
C ASP A 20 -2.70 2.66 15.44
N ASP A 21 -3.30 3.64 16.11
CA ASP A 21 -4.75 3.66 16.38
C ASP A 21 -5.63 3.76 15.12
N SER A 22 -5.09 4.27 14.02
CA SER A 22 -5.82 4.61 12.79
C SER A 22 -5.45 3.75 11.59
N PHE A 23 -4.20 3.32 11.46
CA PHE A 23 -3.67 2.65 10.28
C PHE A 23 -2.90 1.38 10.62
N ILE A 24 -2.86 0.48 9.63
CA ILE A 24 -1.99 -0.70 9.60
C ILE A 24 -1.29 -0.71 8.24
N VAL A 25 0.03 -0.93 8.22
CA VAL A 25 0.77 -1.28 7.02
C VAL A 25 1.18 -2.74 7.10
N LEU A 26 0.79 -3.53 6.11
CA LEU A 26 1.05 -4.96 6.08
C LEU A 26 1.34 -5.46 4.66
N ARG A 27 1.99 -6.62 4.56
CA ARG A 27 2.27 -7.27 3.28
C ARG A 27 0.98 -7.81 2.65
N THR A 28 0.73 -7.52 1.38
CA THR A 28 -0.42 -8.11 0.69
C THR A 28 -0.27 -9.63 0.57
N LYS A 29 -1.37 -10.38 0.65
CA LYS A 29 -1.37 -11.85 0.58
C LYS A 29 -0.87 -12.39 -0.77
N ASN A 30 -1.24 -11.72 -1.86
CA ASN A 30 -0.78 -12.06 -3.20
C ASN A 30 0.18 -10.98 -3.72
N LEU A 31 1.41 -11.40 -3.96
CA LEU A 31 2.48 -10.55 -4.47
C LEU A 31 2.51 -10.49 -6.00
N LYS A 32 1.83 -11.39 -6.72
CA LYS A 32 1.73 -11.37 -8.20
C LYS A 32 3.08 -11.29 -8.91
N GLY A 33 4.08 -12.03 -8.42
CA GLY A 33 5.43 -12.03 -8.96
C GLY A 33 6.33 -10.87 -8.48
N HIS A 34 5.79 -9.87 -7.78
CA HIS A 34 6.60 -8.84 -7.13
C HIS A 34 7.38 -9.41 -5.94
N ARG A 35 8.54 -8.82 -5.62
CA ARG A 35 9.32 -9.24 -4.46
C ARG A 35 8.65 -8.85 -3.15
N GLU A 36 8.15 -7.63 -3.08
CA GLU A 36 7.34 -7.14 -1.97
C GLU A 36 6.16 -6.35 -2.52
N ARG A 37 5.04 -6.42 -1.80
CA ARG A 37 3.85 -5.61 -2.08
C ARG A 37 3.17 -5.37 -0.76
N ILE A 38 2.99 -4.12 -0.40
CA ILE A 38 2.46 -3.71 0.90
C ILE A 38 1.22 -2.86 0.70
N MET A 39 0.36 -2.83 1.70
CA MET A 39 -0.79 -1.96 1.72
C MET A 39 -0.92 -1.26 3.06
N ILE A 40 -1.40 -0.01 3.02
CA ILE A 40 -1.87 0.69 4.20
C ILE A 40 -3.39 0.64 4.23
N ILE A 41 -3.96 0.35 5.40
CA ILE A 41 -5.40 0.23 5.62
C ILE A 41 -5.80 1.21 6.71
N TYR A 42 -6.92 1.91 6.54
CA TYR A 42 -7.53 2.65 7.64
C TYR A 42 -8.38 1.71 8.49
N LYS A 43 -8.12 1.61 9.80
CA LYS A 43 -8.73 0.58 10.66
C LYS A 43 -10.26 0.66 10.71
N ARG A 44 -10.84 1.85 10.63
CA ARG A 44 -12.30 2.02 10.57
C ARG A 44 -12.79 1.71 9.16
N HIS A 45 -13.87 0.93 9.06
CA HIS A 45 -14.53 0.65 7.78
C HIS A 45 -15.10 1.95 7.20
N GLN A 46 -14.39 2.54 6.26
CA GLN A 46 -14.83 3.72 5.51
C GLN A 46 -14.38 3.57 4.07
N HIS A 47 -15.23 3.93 3.11
CA HIS A 47 -14.87 3.96 1.69
C HIS A 47 -13.85 5.08 1.39
N THR A 48 -14.00 6.23 2.04
CA THR A 48 -13.11 7.39 1.92
C THR A 48 -12.70 7.89 3.30
N ILE A 49 -11.57 8.58 3.37
CA ILE A 49 -11.06 9.20 4.61
C ILE A 49 -10.83 10.70 4.41
N PRO A 50 -10.80 11.51 5.49
CA PRO A 50 -10.48 12.93 5.38
C PRO A 50 -9.09 13.17 4.77
N TYR A 51 -8.93 14.28 4.03
CA TYR A 51 -7.69 14.62 3.32
C TYR A 51 -6.44 14.57 4.21
N LYS A 52 -6.50 15.13 5.43
CA LYS A 52 -5.38 15.07 6.39
C LYS A 52 -4.98 13.63 6.76
N ALA A 53 -5.95 12.72 6.85
CA ALA A 53 -5.69 11.31 7.13
C ALA A 53 -5.06 10.62 5.90
N PHE A 54 -5.50 11.00 4.70
CA PHE A 54 -4.90 10.54 3.44
C PHE A 54 -3.43 10.96 3.30
N GLU A 55 -3.11 12.23 3.54
CA GLU A 55 -1.72 12.73 3.51
C GLU A 55 -0.84 11.99 4.52
N ARG A 56 -1.37 11.80 5.75
CA ARG A 56 -0.69 11.04 6.79
C ARG A 56 -0.43 9.59 6.36
N ALA A 57 -1.41 8.94 5.75
CA ALA A 57 -1.27 7.58 5.24
C ALA A 57 -0.19 7.49 4.16
N LEU A 58 -0.14 8.45 3.23
CA LEU A 58 0.92 8.53 2.22
C LEU A 58 2.31 8.72 2.84
N ASN A 59 2.44 9.54 3.86
CA ASN A 59 3.72 9.73 4.55
C ASN A 59 4.19 8.46 5.26
N ILE A 60 3.30 7.78 6.00
CA ILE A 60 3.59 6.49 6.64
C ILE A 60 4.01 5.47 5.59
N LEU A 61 3.21 5.31 4.53
CA LEU A 61 3.49 4.34 3.48
C LEU A 61 4.79 4.65 2.72
N THR A 62 5.10 5.94 2.51
CA THR A 62 6.38 6.36 1.91
C THR A 62 7.55 5.95 2.80
N GLN A 63 7.50 6.26 4.10
CA GLN A 63 8.57 5.95 5.05
C GLN A 63 8.81 4.44 5.17
N ILE A 64 7.75 3.67 5.39
CA ILE A 64 7.83 2.20 5.46
C ILE A 64 8.27 1.61 4.12
N GLY A 65 7.75 2.15 3.02
CA GLY A 65 8.09 1.72 1.66
C GLY A 65 9.58 1.88 1.36
N ARG A 66 10.23 2.96 1.79
CA ARG A 66 11.68 3.13 1.60
C ARG A 66 12.49 1.97 2.19
N GLU A 67 12.12 1.49 3.37
CA GLU A 67 12.78 0.34 4.00
C GLU A 67 12.45 -0.98 3.31
N VAL A 68 11.18 -1.20 2.97
CA VAL A 68 10.71 -2.44 2.33
C VAL A 68 11.28 -2.58 0.92
N PHE A 69 11.29 -1.49 0.15
CA PHE A 69 11.67 -1.44 -1.26
C PHE A 69 13.11 -0.96 -1.49
N LYS A 70 13.98 -0.96 -0.46
CA LYS A 70 15.38 -0.51 -0.59
C LYS A 70 16.21 -1.24 -1.65
N TYR A 71 15.73 -2.37 -2.15
CA TYR A 71 16.36 -3.16 -3.20
C TYR A 71 16.08 -2.62 -4.62
N THR A 72 15.09 -1.73 -4.79
CA THR A 72 14.73 -1.12 -6.07
C THR A 72 14.97 0.39 -6.01
N PRO A 73 15.44 1.01 -7.10
CA PRO A 73 15.64 2.46 -7.15
C PRO A 73 14.34 3.26 -6.97
N LYS A 74 13.17 2.65 -7.21
CA LYS A 74 11.87 3.29 -7.01
C LYS A 74 10.77 2.29 -6.72
N PHE A 75 9.72 2.78 -6.06
CA PHE A 75 8.45 2.09 -5.91
C PHE A 75 7.30 3.08 -6.15
N VAL A 76 6.11 2.55 -6.37
CA VAL A 76 4.91 3.36 -6.64
C VAL A 76 3.85 3.11 -5.59
N VAL A 77 3.12 4.18 -5.24
CA VAL A 77 1.85 4.11 -4.52
C VAL A 77 0.74 4.24 -5.54
N LEU A 78 -0.07 3.19 -5.64
CA LEU A 78 -1.16 3.07 -6.58
C LEU A 78 -2.46 3.56 -5.93
N ASP A 79 -3.34 4.13 -6.73
CA ASP A 79 -4.72 4.29 -6.30
C ASP A 79 -5.48 2.95 -6.27
N THR A 80 -6.71 2.98 -5.76
CA THR A 80 -7.56 1.80 -5.64
C THR A 80 -8.56 1.65 -6.79
N THR A 81 -8.30 2.25 -7.96
CA THR A 81 -9.25 2.23 -9.09
C THR A 81 -9.66 0.80 -9.49
N PHE A 82 -8.72 -0.14 -9.43
CA PHE A 82 -8.96 -1.56 -9.74
C PHE A 82 -8.96 -2.47 -8.50
N ALA A 83 -9.16 -1.90 -7.31
CA ALA A 83 -9.22 -2.70 -6.10
C ALA A 83 -10.46 -3.61 -6.11
N THR A 84 -10.29 -4.85 -5.68
CA THR A 84 -11.43 -5.77 -5.47
C THR A 84 -12.19 -5.42 -4.20
N ILE A 85 -11.55 -4.72 -3.25
CA ILE A 85 -12.12 -4.30 -1.98
C ILE A 85 -12.43 -2.80 -2.05
N ASN A 86 -13.55 -2.45 -2.66
CA ASN A 86 -13.88 -1.04 -2.87
C ASN A 86 -14.49 -0.37 -1.63
N ASP A 87 -15.11 -1.11 -0.72
CA ASP A 87 -15.88 -0.53 0.39
C ASP A 87 -15.04 -0.20 1.64
N HIS A 88 -13.74 -0.48 1.62
CA HIS A 88 -12.82 -0.22 2.73
C HIS A 88 -11.54 0.44 2.22
N TRP A 89 -11.27 1.64 2.74
CA TRP A 89 -10.14 2.47 2.34
C TRP A 89 -8.80 1.78 2.62
N HIS A 90 -8.01 1.66 1.58
CA HIS A 90 -6.62 1.22 1.62
C HIS A 90 -5.86 1.84 0.46
N LEU A 91 -4.53 1.77 0.48
CA LEU A 91 -3.67 2.06 -0.68
C LEU A 91 -2.61 0.96 -0.78
N VAL A 92 -2.13 0.71 -1.99
CA VAL A 92 -1.10 -0.30 -2.26
C VAL A 92 0.19 0.39 -2.69
N ALA A 93 1.31 -0.09 -2.16
CA ALA A 93 2.64 0.22 -2.68
C ALA A 93 3.31 -1.06 -3.20
N SER A 94 4.01 -0.95 -4.32
CA SER A 94 4.71 -2.05 -4.97
C SER A 94 5.94 -1.55 -5.71
N ASP A 95 6.93 -2.43 -5.88
CA ASP A 95 7.97 -2.26 -6.89
C ASP A 95 7.36 -2.32 -8.31
N LEU A 96 8.06 -1.73 -9.28
CA LEU A 96 7.69 -1.75 -10.70
C LEU A 96 8.50 -2.82 -11.43
N ASP A 97 8.36 -4.09 -11.06
CA ASP A 97 9.04 -5.19 -11.74
C ASP A 97 8.33 -5.52 -13.08
N PRO A 98 8.97 -5.35 -14.25
CA PRO A 98 8.37 -5.71 -15.54
C PRO A 98 8.04 -7.19 -15.71
N LYS A 99 8.55 -8.05 -14.82
CA LYS A 99 8.28 -9.50 -14.82
C LYS A 99 7.08 -9.87 -13.95
N SER A 100 6.45 -8.92 -13.26
CA SER A 100 5.30 -9.20 -12.43
C SER A 100 4.06 -9.54 -13.27
N GLU A 101 3.17 -10.35 -12.72
CA GLU A 101 1.97 -10.84 -13.41
C GLU A 101 1.00 -9.70 -13.76
N ASP A 102 1.01 -8.61 -12.98
CA ASP A 102 0.13 -7.46 -13.16
C ASP A 102 0.86 -6.17 -13.55
N PHE A 103 2.04 -6.28 -14.16
CA PHE A 103 2.83 -5.12 -14.58
C PHE A 103 2.02 -4.14 -15.45
N ASP A 104 1.37 -4.64 -16.51
CA ASP A 104 0.57 -3.79 -17.41
C ASP A 104 -0.62 -3.13 -16.68
N LEU A 105 -1.24 -3.84 -15.74
CA LEU A 105 -2.32 -3.28 -14.93
C LEU A 105 -1.81 -2.17 -14.01
N MET A 106 -0.61 -2.33 -13.43
CA MET A 106 0.01 -1.28 -12.63
C MET A 106 0.34 -0.05 -13.47
N LEU A 107 0.81 -0.21 -14.71
CA LEU A 107 1.04 0.91 -15.62
C LEU A 107 -0.27 1.63 -16.00
N ALA A 108 -1.37 0.88 -16.14
CA ALA A 108 -2.70 1.43 -16.46
C ALA A 108 -3.40 2.07 -15.23
N THR A 109 -2.96 1.75 -14.01
CA THR A 109 -3.50 2.31 -12.78
C THR A 109 -2.90 3.69 -12.54
N ARG A 110 -3.70 4.66 -12.08
CA ARG A 110 -3.17 5.97 -11.72
C ARG A 110 -2.21 5.85 -10.53
N TRP A 111 -1.00 6.38 -10.70
CA TRP A 111 -0.02 6.47 -9.64
C TRP A 111 -0.30 7.71 -8.80
N ILE A 112 -0.54 7.51 -7.50
CA ILE A 112 -0.67 8.60 -6.54
C ILE A 112 0.68 9.23 -6.29
N LYS A 113 1.72 8.40 -6.17
CA LYS A 113 3.09 8.84 -5.88
C LYS A 113 4.11 7.86 -6.45
N VAL A 114 5.19 8.41 -7.00
CA VAL A 114 6.42 7.66 -7.29
C VAL A 114 7.42 8.06 -6.22
N VAL A 115 8.06 7.08 -5.57
CA VAL A 115 9.08 7.32 -4.54
C VAL A 115 10.41 6.83 -5.06
N ASP A 116 11.37 7.76 -5.17
CA ASP A 116 12.75 7.47 -5.53
C ASP A 116 13.55 7.11 -4.27
N ASN A 117 14.13 5.90 -4.25
CA ASN A 117 14.95 5.38 -3.15
C ASN A 117 16.43 5.72 -3.28
N MET A 118 16.90 6.15 -4.46
CA MET A 118 18.30 6.53 -4.69
C MET A 118 18.64 7.87 -4.04
N TYR A 119 17.65 8.76 -3.94
CA TYR A 119 17.79 10.07 -3.32
C TYR A 119 16.65 10.27 -2.31
N PRO A 120 16.79 9.76 -1.06
CA PRO A 120 15.84 10.10 -0.02
C PRO A 120 15.86 11.62 0.15
N ASP A 121 14.68 12.25 -0.02
CA ASP A 121 14.52 13.70 0.04
C ASP A 121 15.30 14.26 1.25
N GLN A 122 16.28 15.13 0.99
CA GLN A 122 16.97 15.85 2.05
C GLN A 122 15.96 16.83 2.63
N THR A 123 15.38 16.47 3.77
CA THR A 123 14.53 17.34 4.59
C THR A 123 15.26 18.60 5.00
#